data_AF-A0A2E5BQ28-F1
#
_entry.id   AF-A0A2E5BQ28-F1
#
_cell.length_a   1.000
_cell.length_b   1.000
_cell.length_c   1.000
_cell.angle_alpha   90.00
_cell.angle_beta   90.00
_cell.angle_gamma   90.00
#
_symmetry.space_group_name_H-M   'P 1'
#
loop_
_entity.id
_entity.type
_entity.pdbx_description
1 polymer ?
#
loop_
_entity_poly.entity_id
_entity_poly.type
_entity_poly.pdbx_seq_one_letter_code
_entity_poly.pdbx_strand_id
1 'polypeptide(L)'
;MTQKNILFLSSATNSVAATSHLEHLATFKQYSKHNFFYHNFVYSIEPDFDFTPFDVVVIAHNFWPEILSEAQRAAIRNCSALKIQFLQDEYQYVRTINGYLEEMGINIMFTCVAEADFDTFYPRSIMKSLMSVEPNLTGYVSDRLSDPKNFYTGPRSTDVGYRSRVSPFFLGEIGYEKYAIAEKFKTVSEQSGLTYNISVKEEDRIYGSDWIKFLQSTRVQLGTPSGASVVDMDGSIVQAELDFRHEHPHAPFSEFSDKHLKDVDGKLVIDTVSPRFFEYAATGSAMVLLEGHYGGILVPDQHYIPLRKDYSNIDDVIQKISDTSYCKALADRAHDDLIKSKRYSYENFVVRFDGVVDRYATKAASATPPSQKAFNAQLIETHDQALFFTEDGWSVANTPTGKHIKEQQSRAKTLRAMPLIGPSLRRTGGDTVAVFKHVKLAFRLLRHLPEYRSLGLLWFWNRKPLGNQDIVAFSRDLVKLGIIQSGQAGFTYTGKPFHTRAKVDPENGKLILSSFEAEPSAICVMTESIGDSDMHPPDFWLDVLQQFRSGTLDGVYWDMSSIFPLLQFGVATIVPFTAHGEGLELRSSPDQYFHFPALDALLKLDPESVLYAIRLALSASFGPDQNALISAFEQG
;
A
#
# COMPACT_ATOMS: atom_id res chain seq x y z
N MET A 1 -30.06 -31.05 0.21
CA MET A 1 -30.09 -29.79 0.98
C MET A 1 -30.72 -28.72 0.11
N THR A 2 -31.50 -27.80 0.69
CA THR A 2 -32.20 -26.76 -0.06
C THR A 2 -31.28 -25.57 -0.29
N GLN A 3 -31.15 -25.12 -1.54
CA GLN A 3 -30.37 -23.94 -1.90
C GLN A 3 -30.86 -22.68 -1.15
N LYS A 4 -29.92 -21.79 -0.80
CA LYS A 4 -30.16 -20.54 -0.08
C LYS A 4 -29.86 -19.36 -0.99
N ASN A 5 -30.58 -18.26 -0.85
CA ASN A 5 -30.30 -16.99 -1.49
C ASN A 5 -29.46 -16.13 -0.55
N ILE A 6 -28.28 -15.74 -1.00
CA ILE A 6 -27.29 -15.01 -0.21
C ILE A 6 -27.07 -13.65 -0.87
N LEU A 7 -27.40 -12.59 -0.14
CA LEU A 7 -26.96 -11.24 -0.49
C LEU A 7 -25.55 -11.04 0.03
N PHE A 8 -24.63 -10.68 -0.85
CA PHE A 8 -23.25 -10.40 -0.52
C PHE A 8 -23.00 -8.89 -0.66
N LEU A 9 -22.83 -8.23 0.48
CA LEU A 9 -22.49 -6.81 0.58
C LEU A 9 -20.98 -6.64 0.61
N SER A 10 -20.45 -5.81 -0.28
CA SER A 10 -19.03 -5.45 -0.29
C SER A 10 -18.85 -3.96 -0.58
N SER A 11 -17.66 -3.43 -0.30
CA SER A 11 -17.24 -2.12 -0.82
C SER A 11 -16.25 -2.29 -1.98
N ALA A 12 -16.39 -3.36 -2.79
CA ALA A 12 -15.53 -3.59 -3.94
C ALA A 12 -15.73 -2.46 -4.95
N THR A 13 -14.97 -1.38 -4.77
CA THR A 13 -15.09 -0.18 -5.58
C THR A 13 -14.82 -0.54 -7.03
N ASN A 14 -15.40 0.22 -7.95
CA ASN A 14 -15.11 0.16 -9.37
C ASN A 14 -13.68 0.70 -9.68
N SER A 15 -12.66 0.19 -8.99
CA SER A 15 -11.24 0.58 -9.11
C SER A 15 -10.34 -0.66 -9.14
N VAL A 16 -9.02 -0.45 -9.12
CA VAL A 16 -8.02 -1.54 -9.09
C VAL A 16 -8.02 -2.18 -7.70
N ALA A 17 -8.97 -3.09 -7.46
CA ALA A 17 -8.96 -3.93 -6.25
C ALA A 17 -7.79 -4.92 -6.26
N ALA A 18 -7.29 -5.28 -5.07
CA ALA A 18 -6.31 -6.35 -4.94
C ALA A 18 -6.89 -7.66 -5.50
N THR A 19 -6.07 -8.41 -6.26
CA THR A 19 -6.56 -9.64 -6.91
C THR A 19 -7.07 -10.67 -5.91
N SER A 20 -6.45 -10.77 -4.73
CA SER A 20 -6.93 -11.65 -3.66
C SER A 20 -8.35 -11.31 -3.18
N HIS A 21 -8.72 -10.03 -3.15
CA HIS A 21 -10.07 -9.59 -2.80
C HIS A 21 -11.09 -10.00 -3.87
N LEU A 22 -10.74 -9.83 -5.15
CA LEU A 22 -11.58 -10.27 -6.27
C LEU A 22 -11.74 -11.79 -6.31
N GLU A 23 -10.67 -12.54 -6.05
CA GLU A 23 -10.70 -14.01 -5.95
C GLU A 23 -11.58 -14.46 -4.77
N HIS A 24 -11.48 -13.81 -3.61
CA HIS A 24 -12.35 -14.08 -2.46
C HIS A 24 -13.83 -13.81 -2.74
N LEU A 25 -14.17 -12.77 -3.51
CA LEU A 25 -15.57 -12.52 -3.88
C LEU A 25 -16.03 -13.51 -4.96
N ALA A 26 -15.21 -13.76 -5.99
CA ALA A 26 -15.58 -14.65 -7.08
C ALA A 26 -15.83 -16.09 -6.60
N THR A 27 -14.99 -16.59 -5.68
CA THR A 27 -14.96 -17.99 -5.26
C THR A 27 -16.33 -18.57 -4.86
N PHE A 28 -17.19 -17.77 -4.23
CA PHE A 28 -18.50 -18.23 -3.81
C PHE A 28 -19.39 -18.59 -5.01
N LYS A 29 -19.30 -17.84 -6.13
CA LYS A 29 -19.99 -18.22 -7.37
C LYS A 29 -19.39 -19.45 -8.03
N GLN A 30 -18.10 -19.72 -7.81
CA GLN A 30 -17.40 -20.83 -8.44
C GLN A 30 -17.68 -22.17 -7.73
N TYR A 31 -17.73 -22.17 -6.39
CA TYR A 31 -17.78 -23.42 -5.62
C TYR A 31 -18.98 -23.57 -4.69
N SER A 32 -19.68 -22.49 -4.31
CA SER A 32 -20.79 -22.63 -3.37
C SER A 32 -21.98 -23.27 -4.07
N LYS A 33 -22.71 -24.13 -3.35
CA LYS A 33 -24.00 -24.62 -3.82
C LYS A 33 -25.12 -23.59 -3.70
N HIS A 34 -24.91 -22.47 -3.00
CA HIS A 34 -25.92 -21.44 -2.74
C HIS A 34 -25.98 -20.37 -3.85
N ASN A 35 -27.07 -19.61 -3.89
CA ASN A 35 -27.29 -18.55 -4.88
C ASN A 35 -26.79 -17.20 -4.35
N PHE A 36 -25.74 -16.64 -4.95
CA PHE A 36 -25.18 -15.34 -4.54
C PHE A 36 -25.67 -14.15 -5.37
N PHE A 37 -25.97 -13.04 -4.70
CA PHE A 37 -26.32 -11.74 -5.28
C PHE A 37 -25.37 -10.68 -4.73
N TYR A 38 -24.60 -10.00 -5.57
CA TYR A 38 -23.54 -9.08 -5.12
C TYR A 38 -23.99 -7.63 -5.20
N HIS A 39 -23.96 -6.92 -4.07
CA HIS A 39 -24.14 -5.49 -3.97
C HIS A 39 -22.81 -4.85 -3.53
N ASN A 40 -22.03 -4.32 -4.49
CA ASN A 40 -20.67 -3.83 -4.23
C ASN A 40 -20.60 -2.39 -3.68
N PHE A 41 -21.76 -1.85 -3.29
CA PHE A 41 -21.92 -0.50 -2.76
C PHE A 41 -22.48 -0.53 -1.34
N VAL A 42 -21.87 -1.32 -0.44
CA VAL A 42 -22.37 -1.49 0.94
C VAL A 42 -22.60 -0.15 1.68
N TYR A 43 -21.76 0.87 1.48
CA TYR A 43 -21.93 2.18 2.12
C TYR A 43 -23.04 3.04 1.51
N SER A 44 -23.54 2.66 0.33
CA SER A 44 -24.65 3.30 -0.37
C SER A 44 -25.84 2.36 -0.51
N ILE A 45 -25.97 1.40 0.41
CA ILE A 45 -27.18 0.59 0.47
C ILE A 45 -28.32 1.45 1.03
N GLU A 46 -29.49 1.38 0.41
CA GLU A 46 -30.60 2.21 0.85
C GLU A 46 -31.24 1.66 2.12
N PRO A 47 -31.65 2.51 3.09
CA PRO A 47 -32.30 2.03 4.32
C PRO A 47 -33.60 1.25 4.08
N ASP A 48 -34.25 1.44 2.93
CA ASP A 48 -35.47 0.73 2.51
C ASP A 48 -35.19 -0.44 1.55
N PHE A 49 -33.93 -0.86 1.40
CA PHE A 49 -33.56 -2.03 0.60
C PHE A 49 -34.33 -3.28 1.06
N ASP A 50 -34.95 -3.98 0.10
CA ASP A 50 -35.74 -5.19 0.41
C ASP A 50 -34.85 -6.41 0.65
N PHE A 51 -34.60 -6.72 1.93
CA PHE A 51 -33.86 -7.91 2.34
C PHE A 51 -34.71 -9.20 2.36
N THR A 52 -36.03 -9.10 2.24
CA THR A 52 -36.97 -10.24 2.37
C THR A 52 -36.63 -11.45 1.49
N PRO A 53 -36.13 -11.29 0.24
CA PRO A 53 -35.84 -12.43 -0.62
C PRO A 53 -34.57 -13.23 -0.27
N PHE A 54 -33.78 -12.77 0.71
CA PHE A 54 -32.49 -13.36 1.06
C PHE A 54 -32.59 -14.15 2.37
N ASP A 55 -32.00 -15.34 2.38
CA ASP A 55 -31.88 -16.19 3.56
C ASP A 55 -30.68 -15.78 4.43
N VAL A 56 -29.65 -15.22 3.79
CA VAL A 56 -28.38 -14.82 4.40
C VAL A 56 -27.93 -13.48 3.82
N VAL A 57 -27.42 -12.62 4.68
CA VAL A 57 -26.66 -11.42 4.33
C VAL A 57 -25.22 -11.64 4.76
N VAL A 58 -24.30 -11.66 3.80
CA VAL A 58 -22.86 -11.72 4.03
C VAL A 58 -22.28 -10.34 3.80
N ILE A 59 -21.39 -9.90 4.69
CA ILE A 59 -20.66 -8.64 4.57
C ILE A 59 -19.17 -8.97 4.47
N ALA A 60 -18.51 -8.51 3.41
CA ALA A 60 -17.09 -8.77 3.19
C ALA A 60 -16.18 -8.05 4.19
N HIS A 61 -14.91 -8.49 4.24
CA HIS A 61 -13.85 -7.93 5.08
C HIS A 61 -13.45 -6.49 4.72
N ASN A 62 -13.73 -6.01 3.50
CA ASN A 62 -13.46 -4.62 3.11
C ASN A 62 -14.59 -3.69 3.57
N PHE A 63 -14.97 -3.76 4.84
CA PHE A 63 -16.11 -3.04 5.37
C PHE A 63 -15.78 -2.48 6.74
N TRP A 64 -16.09 -1.21 6.94
CA TRP A 64 -16.01 -0.52 8.23
C TRP A 64 -17.42 -0.16 8.69
N PRO A 65 -17.95 -0.81 9.73
CA PRO A 65 -19.35 -0.66 10.12
C PRO A 65 -19.72 0.75 10.62
N GLU A 66 -18.73 1.51 11.07
CA GLU A 66 -18.89 2.91 11.48
C GLU A 66 -19.31 3.85 10.32
N ILE A 67 -18.97 3.49 9.07
CA ILE A 67 -19.27 4.32 7.89
C ILE A 67 -20.76 4.27 7.53
N LEU A 68 -21.47 3.20 7.91
CA LEU A 68 -22.92 3.15 7.72
C LEU A 68 -23.62 4.22 8.56
N SER A 69 -24.74 4.73 8.06
CA SER A 69 -25.69 5.49 8.87
C SER A 69 -26.42 4.56 9.85
N GLU A 70 -26.97 5.15 10.92
CA GLU A 70 -27.83 4.42 11.87
C GLU A 70 -29.02 3.77 11.15
N ALA A 71 -29.62 4.44 10.17
CA ALA A 71 -30.73 3.90 9.38
C ALA A 71 -30.33 2.65 8.57
N GLN A 72 -29.13 2.66 7.95
CA GLN A 72 -28.60 1.49 7.23
C GLN A 72 -28.30 0.33 8.18
N ARG A 73 -27.68 0.58 9.34
CA ARG A 73 -27.43 -0.46 10.35
C ARG A 73 -28.74 -1.04 10.89
N ALA A 74 -29.75 -0.20 11.13
CA ALA A 74 -31.08 -0.63 11.55
C ALA A 74 -31.77 -1.49 10.49
N ALA A 75 -31.65 -1.15 9.20
CA ALA A 75 -32.19 -1.95 8.10
C ALA A 75 -31.58 -3.36 8.09
N ILE A 76 -30.25 -3.46 8.23
CA ILE A 76 -29.55 -4.74 8.35
C ILE A 76 -30.00 -5.49 9.62
N ARG A 77 -30.08 -4.81 10.77
CA ARG A 77 -30.54 -5.43 12.03
C ARG A 77 -31.93 -6.05 11.89
N ASN A 78 -32.86 -5.33 11.28
CA ASN A 78 -34.27 -5.69 11.20
C ASN A 78 -34.57 -6.77 10.16
N CYS A 79 -33.62 -7.10 9.26
CA CYS A 79 -33.84 -8.20 8.32
C CYS A 79 -33.86 -9.56 9.04
N SER A 80 -34.68 -10.49 8.55
CA SER A 80 -34.80 -11.84 9.11
C SER A 80 -33.69 -12.79 8.66
N ALA A 81 -32.89 -12.38 7.68
CA ALA A 81 -31.77 -13.15 7.16
C ALA A 81 -30.70 -13.38 8.24
N LEU A 82 -29.99 -14.51 8.15
CA LEU A 82 -28.78 -14.74 8.94
C LEU A 82 -27.71 -13.73 8.52
N LYS A 83 -27.10 -13.02 9.49
CA LYS A 83 -26.01 -12.07 9.20
C LYS A 83 -24.64 -12.68 9.45
N ILE A 84 -23.79 -12.69 8.43
CA ILE A 84 -22.41 -13.16 8.50
C ILE A 84 -21.47 -12.00 8.18
N GLN A 85 -20.51 -11.73 9.05
CA GLN A 85 -19.46 -10.74 8.83
C GLN A 85 -18.12 -11.44 8.64
N PHE A 86 -17.44 -11.15 7.53
CA PHE A 86 -16.00 -11.34 7.42
C PHE A 86 -15.30 -10.10 7.92
N LEU A 87 -14.33 -10.21 8.80
CA LEU A 87 -13.54 -9.06 9.21
C LEU A 87 -12.06 -9.45 9.25
N GLN A 88 -11.25 -8.54 8.70
CA GLN A 88 -9.79 -8.59 8.67
C GLN A 88 -9.29 -7.32 9.34
N ASP A 89 -8.02 -7.31 9.74
CA ASP A 89 -7.39 -6.15 10.40
C ASP A 89 -8.08 -5.74 11.74
N GLU A 90 -8.46 -6.75 12.52
CA GLU A 90 -9.27 -6.66 13.75
C GLU A 90 -8.48 -6.19 14.99
N TYR A 91 -7.52 -5.28 14.83
CA TYR A 91 -6.59 -4.88 15.89
C TYR A 91 -6.75 -3.42 16.34
N GLN A 92 -7.74 -2.70 15.83
CA GLN A 92 -7.99 -1.28 16.16
C GLN A 92 -9.45 -1.05 16.50
N TYR A 93 -9.71 -0.17 17.48
CA TYR A 93 -11.05 0.20 17.93
C TYR A 93 -11.95 -1.03 18.20
N VAL A 94 -11.37 -2.13 18.72
CA VAL A 94 -12.02 -3.44 18.76
C VAL A 94 -13.40 -3.37 19.43
N ARG A 95 -13.50 -2.65 20.56
CA ARG A 95 -14.76 -2.51 21.32
C ARG A 95 -15.79 -1.65 20.60
N THR A 96 -15.36 -0.58 19.94
CA THR A 96 -16.24 0.26 19.12
C THR A 96 -16.81 -0.55 17.96
N ILE A 97 -15.95 -1.32 17.26
CA ILE A 97 -16.37 -2.21 16.18
C ILE A 97 -17.34 -3.28 16.69
N ASN A 98 -17.05 -3.92 17.84
CA ASN A 98 -18.00 -4.85 18.46
C ASN A 98 -19.38 -4.20 18.69
N GLY A 99 -19.42 -2.95 19.15
CA GLY A 99 -20.66 -2.20 19.34
C GLY A 99 -21.48 -2.08 18.06
N TYR A 100 -20.85 -1.71 16.95
CA TYR A 100 -21.56 -1.63 15.66
C TYR A 100 -21.98 -2.99 15.11
N LEU A 101 -21.15 -4.03 15.26
CA LEU A 101 -21.51 -5.39 14.84
C LEU A 101 -22.71 -5.91 15.64
N GLU A 102 -22.77 -5.64 16.95
CA GLU A 102 -23.95 -5.95 17.76
C GLU A 102 -25.16 -5.11 17.35
N GLU A 103 -25.00 -3.81 17.04
CA GLU A 103 -26.08 -2.94 16.55
C GLU A 103 -26.69 -3.51 15.26
N MET A 104 -25.88 -4.00 14.34
CA MET A 104 -26.31 -4.68 13.10
C MET A 104 -26.87 -6.09 13.35
N GLY A 105 -26.69 -6.64 14.55
CA GLY A 105 -27.18 -7.95 14.94
C GLY A 105 -26.43 -9.10 14.27
N ILE A 106 -25.11 -8.97 14.06
CA ILE A 106 -24.28 -9.98 13.40
C ILE A 106 -24.34 -11.33 14.14
N ASN A 107 -24.64 -12.41 13.42
CA ASN A 107 -24.84 -13.73 13.99
C ASN A 107 -23.60 -14.61 13.91
N ILE A 108 -22.77 -14.44 12.88
CA ILE A 108 -21.57 -15.25 12.67
C ILE A 108 -20.42 -14.34 12.26
N MET A 109 -19.28 -14.49 12.95
CA MET A 109 -18.03 -13.84 12.58
C MET A 109 -17.12 -14.84 11.87
N PHE A 110 -16.55 -14.44 10.73
CA PHE A 110 -15.36 -15.06 10.15
C PHE A 110 -14.18 -14.11 10.39
N THR A 111 -13.23 -14.55 11.21
CA THR A 111 -12.19 -13.69 11.81
C THR A 111 -10.79 -14.26 11.58
N CYS A 112 -9.78 -13.38 11.52
CA CYS A 112 -8.37 -13.79 11.47
C CYS A 112 -7.73 -13.94 12.85
N VAL A 113 -8.47 -13.65 13.93
CA VAL A 113 -8.05 -13.86 15.32
C VAL A 113 -7.85 -15.36 15.57
N ALA A 114 -6.88 -15.71 16.43
CA ALA A 114 -6.67 -17.09 16.83
C ALA A 114 -7.85 -17.60 17.67
N GLU A 115 -8.23 -18.87 17.52
CA GLU A 115 -9.38 -19.43 18.25
C GLU A 115 -9.29 -19.26 19.78
N ALA A 116 -8.07 -19.30 20.33
CA ALA A 116 -7.82 -19.11 21.75
C ALA A 116 -8.23 -17.72 22.26
N ASP A 117 -8.32 -16.72 21.37
CA ASP A 117 -8.61 -15.33 21.72
C ASP A 117 -10.03 -14.89 21.33
N PHE A 118 -10.87 -15.77 20.80
CA PHE A 118 -12.23 -15.43 20.37
C PHE A 118 -13.06 -14.75 21.47
N ASP A 119 -13.01 -15.24 22.70
CA ASP A 119 -13.75 -14.65 23.82
C ASP A 119 -13.20 -13.28 24.23
N THR A 120 -11.91 -13.02 23.98
CA THR A 120 -11.28 -11.72 24.22
C THR A 120 -11.74 -10.68 23.19
N PHE A 121 -11.82 -11.06 21.91
CA PHE A 121 -12.21 -10.16 20.81
C PHE A 121 -13.73 -10.00 20.68
N TYR A 122 -14.51 -11.05 20.94
CA TYR A 122 -15.97 -11.04 20.80
C TYR A 122 -16.68 -11.50 22.07
N PRO A 123 -16.49 -10.79 23.20
CA PRO A 123 -17.09 -11.20 24.46
C PRO A 123 -18.62 -11.14 24.36
N ARG A 124 -19.29 -12.20 24.82
CA ARG A 124 -20.77 -12.29 24.83
C ARG A 124 -21.47 -11.21 25.65
N SER A 125 -20.74 -10.54 26.55
CA SER A 125 -21.24 -9.37 27.28
C SER A 125 -21.55 -8.18 26.35
N ILE A 126 -20.84 -8.09 25.22
CA ILE A 126 -21.02 -7.07 24.18
C ILE A 126 -21.78 -7.68 22.98
N MET A 127 -21.26 -8.77 22.42
CA MET A 127 -21.77 -9.42 21.20
C MET A 127 -22.86 -10.44 21.54
N LYS A 128 -24.07 -9.96 21.87
CA LYS A 128 -25.20 -10.79 22.32
C LYS A 128 -25.89 -11.55 21.18
N SER A 129 -25.89 -10.98 19.99
CA SER A 129 -26.47 -11.55 18.76
C SER A 129 -25.63 -12.67 18.13
N LEU A 130 -24.37 -12.79 18.58
CA LEU A 130 -23.37 -13.71 18.03
C LEU A 130 -23.64 -15.16 18.44
N MET A 131 -23.74 -16.03 17.43
CA MET A 131 -24.02 -17.47 17.57
C MET A 131 -22.76 -18.32 17.40
N SER A 132 -21.83 -17.91 16.52
CA SER A 132 -20.56 -18.61 16.26
C SER A 132 -19.46 -17.65 15.81
N VAL A 133 -18.21 -18.06 16.06
CA VAL A 133 -17.00 -17.42 15.54
C VAL A 133 -16.21 -18.50 14.81
N GLU A 134 -15.90 -18.23 13.55
CA GLU A 134 -15.25 -19.17 12.63
C GLU A 134 -13.87 -18.63 12.22
N PRO A 135 -12.81 -19.46 12.26
CA PRO A 135 -11.48 -19.02 11.86
C PRO A 135 -11.40 -18.81 10.34
N ASN A 136 -10.73 -17.75 9.93
CA ASN A 136 -10.57 -17.36 8.54
C ASN A 136 -9.11 -16.96 8.24
N LEU A 137 -8.63 -17.27 7.03
CA LEU A 137 -7.36 -16.76 6.53
C LEU A 137 -7.55 -15.43 5.81
N THR A 138 -6.49 -14.64 5.73
CA THR A 138 -6.50 -13.38 4.97
C THR A 138 -6.62 -13.59 3.45
N GLY A 139 -6.37 -14.81 2.97
CA GLY A 139 -6.69 -15.30 1.64
C GLY A 139 -6.31 -16.77 1.46
N TYR A 140 -6.77 -17.38 0.37
CA TYR A 140 -6.63 -18.81 0.08
C TYR A 140 -6.05 -19.02 -1.34
N VAL A 141 -5.75 -20.27 -1.69
CA VAL A 141 -5.23 -20.68 -3.01
C VAL A 141 -6.37 -20.74 -4.03
N SER A 142 -6.28 -19.91 -5.08
CA SER A 142 -7.21 -19.95 -6.23
C SER A 142 -6.84 -21.01 -7.25
N ASP A 143 -7.78 -21.41 -8.11
CA ASP A 143 -7.49 -22.35 -9.21
C ASP A 143 -6.34 -21.87 -10.09
N ARG A 144 -6.28 -20.56 -10.33
CA ARG A 144 -5.19 -19.92 -11.08
C ARG A 144 -3.83 -20.13 -10.41
N LEU A 145 -3.76 -20.03 -9.08
CA LEU A 145 -2.54 -20.29 -8.32
C LEU A 145 -2.20 -21.79 -8.24
N SER A 146 -3.21 -22.66 -8.35
CA SER A 146 -3.02 -24.11 -8.27
C SER A 146 -2.54 -24.75 -9.57
N ASP A 147 -2.79 -24.13 -10.73
CA ASP A 147 -2.41 -24.70 -12.03
C ASP A 147 -0.96 -24.31 -12.41
N PRO A 148 -0.01 -25.27 -12.40
CA PRO A 148 1.39 -24.99 -12.73
C PRO A 148 1.58 -24.49 -14.17
N LYS A 149 0.63 -24.73 -15.09
CA LYS A 149 0.69 -24.23 -16.48
C LYS A 149 0.62 -22.71 -16.57
N ASN A 150 0.11 -22.05 -15.53
CA ASN A 150 0.05 -20.60 -15.46
C ASN A 150 1.41 -19.96 -15.17
N PHE A 151 2.44 -20.76 -14.87
CA PHE A 151 3.72 -20.25 -14.41
C PHE A 151 4.92 -20.65 -15.27
N TYR A 152 5.87 -19.73 -15.38
CA TYR A 152 7.15 -19.89 -16.03
C TYR A 152 8.17 -20.53 -15.09
N THR A 153 8.93 -21.50 -15.59
CA THR A 153 9.92 -22.28 -14.82
C THR A 153 11.38 -22.00 -15.21
N GLY A 154 11.66 -20.93 -15.96
CA GLY A 154 13.02 -20.63 -16.42
C GLY A 154 13.85 -19.78 -15.45
N PRO A 155 14.97 -19.20 -15.94
CA PRO A 155 15.93 -18.50 -15.09
C PRO A 155 15.32 -17.26 -14.45
N ARG A 156 15.76 -16.99 -13.22
CA ARG A 156 15.34 -15.86 -12.40
C ARG A 156 16.43 -14.79 -12.45
N SER A 157 16.04 -13.56 -12.78
CA SER A 157 16.97 -12.44 -13.02
C SER A 157 17.29 -11.62 -11.77
N THR A 158 16.63 -11.91 -10.65
CA THR A 158 16.80 -11.20 -9.38
C THR A 158 16.97 -12.22 -8.26
N ASP A 159 17.97 -12.01 -7.42
CA ASP A 159 18.26 -12.92 -6.31
C ASP A 159 17.26 -12.75 -5.18
N VAL A 160 17.05 -11.50 -4.76
CA VAL A 160 16.18 -11.16 -3.62
C VAL A 160 15.11 -10.15 -4.01
N GLY A 161 13.86 -10.49 -3.74
CA GLY A 161 12.72 -9.63 -4.06
C GLY A 161 11.83 -9.42 -2.86
N TYR A 162 11.29 -8.21 -2.75
CA TYR A 162 10.31 -7.89 -1.73
C TYR A 162 9.45 -6.70 -2.16
N ARG A 163 8.15 -6.81 -1.89
CA ARG A 163 7.21 -5.69 -1.94
C ARG A 163 6.39 -5.70 -0.68
N SER A 164 6.37 -4.58 0.01
CA SER A 164 5.52 -4.39 1.19
C SER A 164 5.12 -2.93 1.27
N ARG A 165 4.65 -2.53 2.44
CA ARG A 165 4.38 -1.14 2.79
C ARG A 165 4.89 -0.86 4.18
N VAL A 166 5.13 0.42 4.44
CA VAL A 166 5.24 0.93 5.81
C VAL A 166 3.89 0.72 6.50
N SER A 167 3.93 0.31 7.76
CA SER A 167 2.73 0.19 8.59
C SER A 167 2.69 1.31 9.62
N PRO A 168 1.50 1.70 10.09
CA PRO A 168 1.37 2.57 11.26
C PRO A 168 2.10 1.97 12.47
N PHE A 169 2.57 2.83 13.36
CA PHE A 169 3.30 2.44 14.56
C PHE A 169 2.42 1.66 15.55
N PHE A 170 1.11 1.94 15.62
CA PHE A 170 0.18 1.26 16.52
C PHE A 170 0.04 -0.24 16.25
N LEU A 171 0.57 -0.77 15.14
CA LEU A 171 0.63 -2.21 14.87
C LEU A 171 1.76 -2.94 15.63
N GLY A 172 2.65 -2.21 16.29
CA GLY A 172 3.79 -2.75 17.03
C GLY A 172 4.88 -3.34 16.15
N GLU A 173 5.75 -4.12 16.78
CA GLU A 173 6.93 -4.74 16.18
C GLU A 173 6.62 -5.52 14.88
N ILE A 174 5.56 -6.33 14.85
CA ILE A 174 5.18 -7.09 13.63
C ILE A 174 4.87 -6.14 12.44
N GLY A 175 4.27 -4.98 12.73
CA GLY A 175 4.03 -3.94 11.73
C GLY A 175 5.33 -3.32 11.21
N TYR A 176 6.25 -3.01 12.12
CA TYR A 176 7.55 -2.39 11.85
C TYR A 176 8.51 -3.32 11.10
N GLU A 177 8.51 -4.62 11.40
CA GLU A 177 9.36 -5.64 10.78
C GLU A 177 9.29 -5.62 9.24
N LYS A 178 8.12 -5.29 8.67
CA LYS A 178 7.91 -5.15 7.21
C LYS A 178 8.81 -4.09 6.59
N TYR A 179 9.06 -3.01 7.31
CA TYR A 179 10.01 -1.97 6.90
C TYR A 179 11.44 -2.38 7.21
N ALA A 180 11.70 -2.85 8.43
CA ALA A 180 13.04 -3.18 8.90
C ALA A 180 13.75 -4.23 8.04
N ILE A 181 13.05 -5.31 7.65
CA ILE A 181 13.63 -6.36 6.80
C ILE A 181 14.04 -5.81 5.42
N ALA A 182 13.26 -4.87 4.87
CA ALA A 182 13.50 -4.30 3.55
C ALA A 182 14.78 -3.46 3.57
N GLU A 183 14.95 -2.59 4.57
CA GLU A 183 16.16 -1.78 4.70
C GLU A 183 17.38 -2.65 4.95
N LYS A 184 17.28 -3.62 5.86
CA LYS A 184 18.38 -4.52 6.17
C LYS A 184 18.83 -5.31 4.94
N PHE A 185 17.90 -5.86 4.16
CA PHE A 185 18.26 -6.65 2.97
C PHE A 185 18.73 -5.82 1.79
N LYS A 186 18.36 -4.54 1.66
CA LYS A 186 19.00 -3.66 0.67
C LYS A 186 20.50 -3.54 0.97
N THR A 187 20.86 -3.18 2.19
CA THR A 187 22.27 -3.06 2.62
C THR A 187 23.03 -4.37 2.47
N VAL A 188 22.45 -5.48 2.94
CA VAL A 188 23.08 -6.81 2.86
C VAL A 188 23.27 -7.24 1.41
N SER A 189 22.28 -7.01 0.54
CA SER A 189 22.37 -7.40 -0.86
C SER A 189 23.48 -6.62 -1.58
N GLU A 190 23.63 -5.33 -1.31
CA GLU A 190 24.71 -4.50 -1.85
C GLU A 190 26.09 -4.99 -1.39
N GLN A 191 26.26 -5.26 -0.10
CA GLN A 191 27.51 -5.75 0.47
C GLN A 191 27.90 -7.13 -0.05
N SER A 192 26.91 -7.98 -0.34
CA SER A 192 27.11 -9.36 -0.78
C SER A 192 27.10 -9.53 -2.31
N GLY A 193 26.91 -8.45 -3.06
CA GLY A 193 26.81 -8.48 -4.52
C GLY A 193 25.56 -9.22 -5.06
N LEU A 194 24.51 -9.36 -4.25
CA LEU A 194 23.24 -9.94 -4.67
C LEU A 194 22.42 -8.92 -5.46
N THR A 195 21.83 -9.35 -6.57
CA THR A 195 20.85 -8.55 -7.30
C THR A 195 19.54 -8.52 -6.54
N TYR A 196 18.99 -7.33 -6.30
CA TYR A 196 17.78 -7.20 -5.51
C TYR A 196 16.73 -6.27 -6.13
N ASN A 197 15.47 -6.53 -5.79
CA ASN A 197 14.34 -5.68 -6.13
C ASN A 197 13.39 -5.57 -4.94
N ILE A 198 13.67 -4.63 -4.05
CA ILE A 198 13.05 -4.46 -2.73
C ILE A 198 12.45 -3.05 -2.63
N SER A 199 11.15 -2.95 -2.32
CA SER A 199 10.51 -1.66 -2.01
C SER A 199 9.35 -1.79 -1.02
N VAL A 200 9.19 -0.75 -0.22
CA VAL A 200 8.09 -0.55 0.75
C VAL A 200 7.25 0.69 0.42
N LYS A 201 7.54 1.33 -0.71
CA LYS A 201 6.87 2.56 -1.14
C LYS A 201 5.52 2.23 -1.76
N GLU A 202 4.47 2.96 -1.39
CA GLU A 202 3.12 2.75 -1.92
C GLU A 202 3.07 2.92 -3.44
N GLU A 203 3.85 3.86 -3.97
CA GLU A 203 3.94 4.14 -5.40
C GLU A 203 4.77 3.12 -6.19
N ASP A 204 5.38 2.13 -5.52
CA ASP A 204 6.12 1.02 -6.14
C ASP A 204 5.33 -0.31 -6.08
N ARG A 205 4.06 -0.26 -5.67
CA ARG A 205 3.22 -1.46 -5.54
C ARG A 205 2.92 -2.11 -6.89
N ILE A 206 2.99 -3.43 -6.91
CA ILE A 206 2.80 -4.23 -8.12
C ILE A 206 1.48 -5.01 -8.00
N TYR A 207 0.66 -4.97 -9.04
CA TYR A 207 -0.66 -5.59 -9.06
C TYR A 207 -0.87 -6.50 -10.29
N GLY A 208 -1.83 -7.42 -10.19
CA GLY A 208 -2.29 -8.24 -11.31
C GLY A 208 -1.20 -9.12 -11.93
N SER A 209 -1.16 -9.21 -13.26
CA SER A 209 -0.19 -10.08 -13.96
C SER A 209 1.28 -9.68 -13.75
N ASP A 210 1.54 -8.40 -13.43
CA ASP A 210 2.91 -7.93 -13.22
C ASP A 210 3.45 -8.38 -11.85
N TRP A 211 2.57 -8.62 -10.87
CA TRP A 211 2.94 -9.22 -9.61
C TRP A 211 3.50 -10.63 -9.84
N ILE A 212 2.78 -11.47 -10.59
CA ILE A 212 3.22 -12.83 -10.94
C ILE A 212 4.57 -12.82 -11.68
N LYS A 213 4.76 -11.89 -12.64
CA LYS A 213 6.05 -11.75 -13.33
C LYS A 213 7.19 -11.38 -12.39
N PHE A 214 6.94 -10.48 -11.44
CA PHE A 214 7.92 -10.10 -10.43
C PHE A 214 8.31 -11.29 -9.55
N LEU A 215 7.34 -12.09 -9.10
CA LEU A 215 7.62 -13.32 -8.34
C LEU A 215 8.48 -14.29 -9.17
N GLN A 216 8.09 -14.53 -10.43
CA GLN A 216 8.80 -15.44 -11.33
C GLN A 216 10.19 -14.95 -11.72
N SER A 217 10.45 -13.65 -11.71
CA SER A 217 11.79 -13.11 -11.94
C SER A 217 12.71 -13.23 -10.73
N THR A 218 12.17 -13.57 -9.54
CA THR A 218 12.91 -13.52 -8.28
C THR A 218 13.15 -14.90 -7.68
N ARG A 219 14.40 -15.22 -7.36
CA ARG A 219 14.82 -16.48 -6.74
C ARG A 219 14.29 -16.63 -5.31
N VAL A 220 14.52 -15.64 -4.47
CA VAL A 220 14.09 -15.62 -3.07
C VAL A 220 13.18 -14.42 -2.82
N GLN A 221 12.03 -14.68 -2.21
CA GLN A 221 11.12 -13.65 -1.72
C GLN A 221 11.31 -13.49 -0.21
N LEU A 222 11.44 -12.24 0.23
CA LEU A 222 11.45 -11.92 1.65
C LEU A 222 10.04 -11.91 2.24
N GLY A 223 9.92 -12.10 3.55
CA GLY A 223 8.66 -11.93 4.25
C GLY A 223 8.81 -11.84 5.77
N THR A 224 7.73 -11.40 6.39
CA THR A 224 7.60 -11.21 7.83
C THR A 224 6.25 -11.76 8.27
N PRO A 225 6.03 -12.00 9.56
CA PRO A 225 4.70 -12.25 10.09
C PRO A 225 3.70 -11.17 9.63
N SER A 226 2.45 -11.57 9.43
CA SER A 226 1.38 -10.65 9.01
C SER A 226 0.45 -10.37 10.18
N GLY A 227 -0.24 -9.24 10.14
CA GLY A 227 -1.08 -8.76 11.24
C GLY A 227 -0.37 -7.72 12.11
N ALA A 228 -0.57 -7.82 13.43
CA ALA A 228 -0.18 -6.83 14.43
C ALA A 228 0.21 -7.49 15.76
N SER A 229 1.23 -6.97 16.43
CA SER A 229 1.63 -7.41 17.78
C SER A 229 1.04 -6.55 18.90
N VAL A 230 0.31 -5.49 18.52
CA VAL A 230 -0.47 -4.64 19.41
C VAL A 230 -1.93 -4.69 18.96
N VAL A 231 -2.84 -4.77 19.93
CA VAL A 231 -4.29 -4.72 19.72
C VAL A 231 -4.85 -3.57 20.52
N ASP A 232 -5.34 -2.56 19.82
CA ASP A 232 -5.97 -1.38 20.39
C ASP A 232 -7.47 -1.62 20.63
N MET A 233 -7.80 -1.90 21.89
CA MET A 233 -9.17 -2.25 22.28
C MET A 233 -10.13 -1.07 22.18
N ASP A 234 -9.69 0.15 22.49
CA ASP A 234 -10.55 1.32 22.67
C ASP A 234 -10.21 2.51 21.76
N GLY A 235 -9.10 2.45 21.02
CA GLY A 235 -8.64 3.52 20.14
C GLY A 235 -7.57 4.43 20.75
N SER A 236 -7.18 4.21 22.00
CA SER A 236 -6.22 5.06 22.71
C SER A 236 -4.82 4.99 22.13
N ILE A 237 -4.40 3.85 21.58
CA ILE A 237 -3.07 3.68 20.98
C ILE A 237 -3.02 4.36 19.61
N VAL A 238 -4.07 4.21 18.79
CA VAL A 238 -4.19 4.93 17.51
C VAL A 238 -4.16 6.43 17.74
N GLN A 239 -4.89 6.94 18.75
CA GLN A 239 -4.87 8.36 19.09
C GLN A 239 -3.48 8.80 19.58
N ALA A 240 -2.82 8.01 20.42
CA ALA A 240 -1.47 8.29 20.89
C ALA A 240 -0.46 8.37 19.74
N GLU A 241 -0.55 7.51 18.71
CA GLU A 241 0.28 7.63 17.52
C GLU A 241 0.00 8.93 16.77
N LEU A 242 -1.27 9.27 16.54
CA LEU A 242 -1.64 10.47 15.81
C LEU A 242 -1.07 11.73 16.49
N ASP A 243 -1.22 11.85 17.80
CA ASP A 243 -0.71 12.97 18.60
C ASP A 243 0.83 12.99 18.57
N PHE A 244 1.47 11.85 18.81
CA PHE A 244 2.93 11.73 18.79
C PHE A 244 3.53 12.11 17.44
N ARG A 245 2.92 11.68 16.34
CA ARG A 245 3.40 11.94 14.97
C ARG A 245 3.13 13.37 14.52
N HIS A 246 2.16 14.05 15.11
CA HIS A 246 1.95 15.47 14.92
C HIS A 246 3.01 16.30 15.67
N GLU A 247 3.32 15.95 16.92
CA GLU A 247 4.33 16.64 17.75
C GLU A 247 5.77 16.34 17.30
N HIS A 248 6.01 15.14 16.79
CA HIS A 248 7.33 14.62 16.43
C HIS A 248 7.30 13.93 15.06
N PRO A 249 7.08 14.67 13.96
CA PRO A 249 6.87 14.08 12.62
C PRO A 249 8.04 13.21 12.14
N HIS A 250 9.26 13.51 12.59
CA HIS A 250 10.47 12.79 12.18
C HIS A 250 10.95 11.75 13.21
N ALA A 251 10.24 11.57 14.32
CA ALA A 251 10.63 10.59 15.33
C ALA A 251 10.51 9.15 14.80
N PRO A 252 11.49 8.28 15.09
CA PRO A 252 11.47 6.90 14.65
C PRO A 252 10.45 6.07 15.44
N PHE A 253 10.11 4.90 14.89
CA PHE A 253 9.25 3.92 15.55
C PHE A 253 9.74 3.56 16.97
N SER A 254 11.05 3.43 17.18
CA SER A 254 11.61 3.06 18.48
C SER A 254 11.23 4.03 19.60
N GLU A 255 11.20 5.33 19.32
CA GLU A 255 10.83 6.35 20.31
C GLU A 255 9.35 6.26 20.68
N PHE A 256 8.48 6.05 19.69
CA PHE A 256 7.06 5.79 19.94
C PHE A 256 6.86 4.49 20.72
N SER A 257 7.54 3.42 20.32
CA SER A 257 7.43 2.10 20.94
C SER A 257 7.84 2.12 22.41
N ASP A 258 9.00 2.73 22.71
CA ASP A 258 9.49 2.88 24.09
C ASP A 258 8.52 3.67 24.98
N LYS A 259 7.86 4.69 24.42
CA LYS A 259 6.95 5.58 25.14
C LYS A 259 5.54 5.01 25.30
N HIS A 260 5.01 4.32 24.28
CA HIS A 260 3.59 3.98 24.19
C HIS A 260 3.29 2.48 24.07
N LEU A 261 4.22 1.66 23.56
CA LEU A 261 3.94 0.25 23.23
C LEU A 261 4.61 -0.77 24.15
N LYS A 262 5.66 -0.38 24.87
CA LYS A 262 6.50 -1.28 25.70
C LYS A 262 5.70 -2.20 26.63
N ASP A 263 4.60 -1.72 27.19
CA ASP A 263 3.76 -2.48 28.11
C ASP A 263 2.61 -3.24 27.43
N VAL A 264 2.43 -3.17 26.12
CA VAL A 264 1.30 -3.80 25.40
C VAL A 264 1.72 -4.66 24.22
N ASP A 265 2.86 -4.36 23.59
CA ASP A 265 3.37 -5.11 22.45
C ASP A 265 3.65 -6.58 22.83
N GLY A 266 3.12 -7.49 22.02
CA GLY A 266 3.23 -8.93 22.20
C GLY A 266 2.28 -9.53 23.24
N LYS A 267 1.50 -8.73 24.00
CA LYS A 267 0.54 -9.27 25.00
C LYS A 267 -0.67 -9.91 24.35
N LEU A 268 -1.15 -9.33 23.25
CA LEU A 268 -2.21 -9.87 22.42
C LEU A 268 -1.83 -9.64 20.97
N VAL A 269 -1.76 -10.71 20.19
CA VAL A 269 -1.16 -10.70 18.86
C VAL A 269 -2.14 -11.28 17.86
N ILE A 270 -2.31 -10.60 16.73
CA ILE A 270 -2.91 -11.20 15.55
C ILE A 270 -1.76 -11.53 14.60
N ASP A 271 -1.35 -12.80 14.56
CA ASP A 271 -0.36 -13.33 13.60
C ASP A 271 -1.05 -14.31 12.65
N THR A 272 -1.14 -13.93 11.38
CA THR A 272 -1.80 -14.72 10.33
C THR A 272 -0.88 -14.95 9.14
N VAL A 273 -1.17 -16.00 8.36
CA VAL A 273 -0.50 -16.21 7.08
C VAL A 273 -1.05 -15.21 6.05
N SER A 274 -0.16 -14.46 5.41
CA SER A 274 -0.53 -13.61 4.28
C SER A 274 -0.73 -14.47 3.01
N PRO A 275 -1.74 -14.20 2.16
CA PRO A 275 -1.94 -14.92 0.91
C PRO A 275 -0.72 -14.88 -0.02
N ARG A 276 0.17 -13.90 0.15
CA ARG A 276 1.40 -13.78 -0.62
C ARG A 276 2.31 -15.00 -0.50
N PHE A 277 2.29 -15.71 0.63
CA PHE A 277 3.12 -16.89 0.82
C PHE A 277 2.62 -18.06 -0.04
N PHE A 278 1.31 -18.15 -0.27
CA PHE A 278 0.75 -19.05 -1.27
C PHE A 278 1.17 -18.63 -2.68
N GLU A 279 1.18 -17.34 -3.00
CA GLU A 279 1.65 -16.86 -4.31
C GLU A 279 3.15 -17.14 -4.53
N TYR A 280 3.99 -17.00 -3.49
CA TYR A 280 5.42 -17.31 -3.55
C TYR A 280 5.64 -18.80 -3.80
N ALA A 281 4.94 -19.66 -3.06
CA ALA A 281 4.98 -21.10 -3.26
C ALA A 281 4.48 -21.51 -4.65
N ALA A 282 3.34 -20.98 -5.11
CA ALA A 282 2.75 -21.26 -6.42
C ALA A 282 3.67 -20.88 -7.58
N THR A 283 4.37 -19.76 -7.46
CA THR A 283 5.32 -19.28 -8.49
C THR A 283 6.72 -19.89 -8.38
N GLY A 284 6.94 -20.78 -7.41
CA GLY A 284 8.19 -21.52 -7.20
C GLY A 284 9.36 -20.67 -6.70
N SER A 285 9.09 -19.55 -6.05
CA SER A 285 10.12 -18.74 -5.38
C SER A 285 10.43 -19.36 -4.02
N ALA A 286 11.72 -19.46 -3.69
CA ALA A 286 12.11 -19.78 -2.31
C ALA A 286 11.76 -18.61 -1.40
N MET A 287 11.64 -18.87 -0.10
CA MET A 287 11.27 -17.86 0.89
C MET A 287 12.36 -17.71 1.93
N VAL A 288 12.70 -16.47 2.28
CA VAL A 288 13.45 -16.11 3.49
C VAL A 288 12.53 -15.27 4.35
N LEU A 289 12.19 -15.78 5.54
CA LEU A 289 11.20 -15.13 6.39
C LEU A 289 11.77 -14.86 7.78
N LEU A 290 11.43 -13.72 8.37
CA LEU A 290 11.66 -13.50 9.80
C LEU A 290 10.95 -14.59 10.62
N GLU A 291 11.55 -15.00 11.73
CA GLU A 291 10.91 -15.96 12.63
C GLU A 291 9.56 -15.46 13.17
N GLY A 292 8.53 -16.30 13.10
CA GLY A 292 7.19 -16.00 13.62
C GLY A 292 6.24 -17.19 13.51
N HIS A 293 4.98 -17.00 13.93
CA HIS A 293 4.01 -18.09 14.04
C HIS A 293 3.31 -18.39 12.70
N TYR A 294 3.04 -17.39 11.86
CA TYR A 294 2.45 -17.56 10.53
C TYR A 294 1.12 -18.36 10.54
N GLY A 295 0.30 -18.14 11.57
CA GLY A 295 -0.92 -18.92 11.82
C GLY A 295 -0.70 -20.44 11.94
N GLY A 296 0.53 -20.89 12.23
CA GLY A 296 0.91 -22.30 12.30
C GLY A 296 1.05 -23.00 10.94
N ILE A 297 1.01 -22.26 9.82
CA ILE A 297 1.00 -22.83 8.46
C ILE A 297 2.40 -22.96 7.86
N LEU A 298 3.30 -22.00 8.14
CA LEU A 298 4.66 -22.01 7.59
C LEU A 298 5.66 -22.62 8.57
N VAL A 299 6.39 -23.64 8.14
CA VAL A 299 7.35 -24.39 8.96
C VAL A 299 8.78 -24.03 8.53
N PRO A 300 9.65 -23.59 9.45
CA PRO A 300 11.04 -23.24 9.15
C PRO A 300 11.81 -24.45 8.60
N ASP A 301 12.75 -24.21 7.67
CA ASP A 301 13.58 -25.18 6.94
C ASP A 301 12.80 -26.19 6.04
N GLN A 302 11.50 -26.31 6.24
CA GLN A 302 10.59 -27.05 5.36
C GLN A 302 10.03 -26.16 4.25
N HIS A 303 9.50 -24.99 4.60
CA HIS A 303 8.86 -24.05 3.68
C HIS A 303 9.73 -22.83 3.36
N TYR A 304 10.57 -22.39 4.30
CA TYR A 304 11.37 -21.18 4.15
C TYR A 304 12.71 -21.27 4.90
N ILE A 305 13.65 -20.38 4.55
CA ILE A 305 14.90 -20.16 5.29
C ILE A 305 14.58 -19.22 6.46
N PRO A 306 14.70 -19.67 7.72
CA PRO A 306 14.43 -18.81 8.87
C PRO A 306 15.51 -17.75 9.05
N LEU A 307 15.07 -16.51 9.19
CA LEU A 307 15.90 -15.36 9.53
C LEU A 307 15.57 -14.92 10.96
N ARG A 308 16.57 -14.89 11.83
CA ARG A 308 16.38 -14.44 13.21
C ARG A 308 16.08 -12.94 13.25
N LYS A 309 15.26 -12.53 14.22
CA LYS A 309 14.87 -11.12 14.40
C LYS A 309 16.05 -10.18 14.68
N ASP A 310 17.11 -10.70 15.29
CA ASP A 310 18.36 -9.98 15.55
C ASP A 310 19.35 -10.02 14.36
N TYR A 311 18.98 -10.71 13.26
CA TYR A 311 19.81 -10.94 12.08
C TYR A 311 21.15 -11.65 12.36
N SER A 312 21.29 -12.34 13.50
CA SER A 312 22.54 -13.00 13.91
C SER A 312 22.96 -14.15 12.98
N ASN A 313 22.04 -14.68 12.18
CA ASN A 313 22.30 -15.74 11.20
C ASN A 313 22.36 -15.25 9.74
N ILE A 314 22.52 -13.93 9.50
CA ILE A 314 22.44 -13.36 8.15
C ILE A 314 23.45 -13.97 7.17
N ASP A 315 24.66 -14.31 7.62
CA ASP A 315 25.70 -14.90 6.76
C ASP A 315 25.30 -16.30 6.23
N ASP A 316 24.71 -17.13 7.09
CA ASP A 316 24.15 -18.44 6.69
C ASP A 316 22.98 -18.27 5.71
N VAL A 317 22.13 -17.26 5.95
CA VAL A 317 21.01 -16.94 5.06
C VAL A 317 21.52 -16.53 3.67
N ILE A 318 22.55 -15.68 3.58
CA ILE A 318 23.17 -15.25 2.31
C ILE A 318 23.78 -16.44 1.57
N GLN A 319 24.45 -17.35 2.29
CA GLN A 319 25.01 -18.57 1.72
C GLN A 319 23.91 -19.45 1.11
N LYS A 320 22.80 -19.66 1.83
CA LYS A 320 21.64 -20.43 1.35
C LYS A 320 20.93 -19.76 0.17
N ILE A 321 20.79 -18.43 0.19
CA ILE A 321 20.25 -17.67 -0.95
C ILE A 321 21.10 -17.94 -2.19
N SER A 322 22.43 -17.96 -2.04
CA SER A 322 23.38 -18.17 -3.14
C SER A 322 23.33 -19.58 -3.72
N ASP A 323 22.96 -20.59 -2.93
CA ASP A 323 22.73 -21.97 -3.38
C ASP A 323 21.39 -22.12 -4.12
N THR A 324 21.46 -22.08 -5.45
CA THR A 324 20.30 -22.20 -6.33
C THR A 324 19.60 -23.57 -6.23
N SER A 325 20.34 -24.64 -5.94
CA SER A 325 19.79 -25.99 -5.82
C SER A 325 19.02 -26.15 -4.52
N TYR A 326 19.58 -25.65 -3.43
CA TYR A 326 18.91 -25.57 -2.13
C TYR A 326 17.62 -24.74 -2.22
N CYS A 327 17.70 -23.54 -2.81
CA CYS A 327 16.53 -22.67 -3.00
C CYS A 327 15.42 -23.39 -3.79
N LYS A 328 15.78 -24.06 -4.90
CA LYS A 328 14.82 -24.83 -5.68
C LYS A 328 14.17 -25.95 -4.87
N ALA A 329 14.95 -26.74 -4.15
CA ALA A 329 14.42 -27.85 -3.35
C ALA A 329 13.47 -27.37 -2.24
N LEU A 330 13.76 -26.21 -1.63
CA LEU A 330 12.90 -25.58 -0.62
C LEU A 330 11.59 -25.07 -1.23
N ALA A 331 11.66 -24.39 -2.38
CA ALA A 331 10.49 -23.91 -3.10
C ALA A 331 9.57 -25.05 -3.54
N ASP A 332 10.15 -26.17 -4.03
CA ASP A 332 9.38 -27.36 -4.42
C ASP A 332 8.63 -27.96 -3.22
N ARG A 333 9.26 -28.06 -2.03
CA ARG A 333 8.61 -28.51 -0.80
C ARG A 333 7.45 -27.60 -0.38
N ALA A 334 7.67 -26.28 -0.40
CA ALA A 334 6.63 -25.30 -0.08
C ALA A 334 5.45 -25.39 -1.07
N HIS A 335 5.72 -25.54 -2.37
CA HIS A 335 4.69 -25.72 -3.38
C HIS A 335 3.88 -27.01 -3.14
N ASP A 336 4.54 -28.11 -2.79
CA ASP A 336 3.87 -29.39 -2.57
C ASP A 336 2.92 -29.36 -1.37
N ASP A 337 3.33 -28.82 -0.22
CA ASP A 337 2.46 -28.74 0.97
C ASP A 337 1.43 -27.61 0.89
N LEU A 338 1.80 -26.42 0.40
CA LEU A 338 0.91 -25.25 0.45
C LEU A 338 -0.05 -25.19 -0.75
N ILE A 339 0.33 -25.73 -1.91
CA ILE A 339 -0.44 -25.61 -3.16
C ILE A 339 -1.00 -26.96 -3.59
N LYS A 340 -0.16 -27.96 -3.84
CA LYS A 340 -0.63 -29.26 -4.37
C LYS A 340 -1.53 -30.02 -3.39
N SER A 341 -1.36 -29.80 -2.09
CA SER A 341 -2.22 -30.43 -1.07
C SER A 341 -3.68 -30.02 -1.15
N LYS A 342 -3.98 -28.88 -1.78
CA LYS A 342 -5.28 -28.20 -1.80
C LYS A 342 -5.85 -27.85 -0.43
N ARG A 343 -5.12 -28.07 0.67
CA ARG A 343 -5.62 -27.83 2.05
C ARG A 343 -6.11 -26.39 2.23
N TYR A 344 -5.41 -25.45 1.62
CA TYR A 344 -5.69 -24.02 1.69
C TYR A 344 -6.42 -23.51 0.44
N SER A 345 -7.12 -24.36 -0.31
CA SER A 345 -7.86 -23.92 -1.49
C SER A 345 -9.13 -23.14 -1.13
N TYR A 346 -9.47 -22.20 -2.00
CA TYR A 346 -10.75 -21.51 -1.95
C TYR A 346 -11.96 -22.47 -2.02
N GLU A 347 -11.85 -23.55 -2.81
CA GLU A 347 -12.85 -24.62 -2.88
C GLU A 347 -13.14 -25.22 -1.49
N ASN A 348 -12.10 -25.63 -0.76
CA ASN A 348 -12.25 -26.21 0.58
C ASN A 348 -12.79 -25.19 1.59
N PHE A 349 -12.36 -23.93 1.47
CA PHE A 349 -12.91 -22.84 2.28
C PHE A 349 -14.41 -22.65 2.05
N VAL A 350 -14.87 -22.63 0.79
CA VAL A 350 -16.29 -22.45 0.47
C VAL A 350 -17.14 -23.64 0.92
N VAL A 351 -16.62 -24.87 0.82
CA VAL A 351 -17.31 -26.06 1.37
C VAL A 351 -17.55 -25.91 2.88
N ARG A 352 -16.56 -25.38 3.62
CA ARG A 352 -16.72 -25.09 5.06
C ARG A 352 -17.74 -23.97 5.29
N PHE A 353 -17.68 -22.89 4.51
CA PHE A 353 -18.65 -21.79 4.58
C PHE A 353 -20.08 -22.28 4.34
N ASP A 354 -20.32 -23.10 3.32
CA ASP A 354 -21.62 -23.69 3.01
C ASP A 354 -22.13 -24.55 4.19
N GLY A 355 -21.22 -25.28 4.85
CA GLY A 355 -21.54 -26.05 6.06
C GLY A 355 -22.00 -25.17 7.23
N VAL A 356 -21.42 -23.98 7.39
CA VAL A 356 -21.85 -22.98 8.38
C VAL A 356 -23.22 -22.41 8.01
N VAL A 357 -23.42 -22.02 6.74
CA VAL A 357 -24.72 -21.52 6.26
C VAL A 357 -25.83 -22.55 6.47
N ASP A 358 -25.61 -23.81 6.11
CA ASP A 358 -26.61 -24.87 6.30
C ASP A 358 -26.95 -25.12 7.76
N ARG A 359 -25.97 -24.95 8.66
CA ARG A 359 -26.16 -25.16 10.10
C ARG A 359 -27.05 -24.09 10.73
N TYR A 360 -26.89 -22.83 10.32
CA TYR A 360 -27.51 -21.69 11.01
C TYR A 360 -28.64 -21.00 10.23
N ALA A 361 -28.65 -21.06 8.89
CA ALA A 361 -29.64 -20.35 8.10
C ALA A 361 -30.95 -21.13 7.96
N THR A 362 -32.06 -20.54 8.40
CA THR A 362 -33.41 -20.99 8.05
C THR A 362 -33.77 -20.51 6.65
N LYS A 363 -34.69 -21.19 5.94
CA LYS A 363 -35.15 -20.69 4.62
C LYS A 363 -36.23 -19.64 4.87
N ALA A 364 -36.12 -18.48 4.24
CA ALA A 364 -37.14 -17.45 4.24
C ALA A 364 -38.44 -18.05 3.68
N ALA A 365 -39.52 -17.92 4.45
CA ALA A 365 -40.83 -18.31 3.97
C ALA A 365 -41.32 -17.23 2.99
N SER A 366 -41.57 -17.62 1.75
CA SER A 366 -42.50 -16.94 0.84
C SER A 366 -42.02 -15.79 -0.07
N ALA A 367 -40.74 -15.40 -0.11
CA ALA A 367 -40.25 -14.42 -1.09
C ALA A 367 -39.45 -15.07 -2.23
N THR A 368 -39.88 -14.83 -3.47
CA THR A 368 -39.12 -15.24 -4.67
C THR A 368 -37.99 -14.24 -4.89
N PRO A 369 -36.72 -14.68 -4.95
CA PRO A 369 -35.62 -13.77 -5.24
C PRO A 369 -35.76 -13.15 -6.63
N PRO A 370 -35.26 -11.93 -6.86
CA PRO A 370 -35.14 -11.40 -8.21
C PRO A 370 -34.28 -12.34 -9.06
N SER A 371 -34.53 -12.38 -10.37
CA SER A 371 -33.57 -13.04 -11.27
C SER A 371 -32.21 -12.32 -11.18
N GLN A 372 -31.11 -13.07 -11.32
CA GLN A 372 -29.77 -12.47 -11.32
C GLN A 372 -29.64 -11.33 -12.34
N LYS A 373 -30.26 -11.49 -13.51
CA LYS A 373 -30.28 -10.47 -14.57
C LYS A 373 -30.98 -9.19 -14.12
N ALA A 374 -32.16 -9.32 -13.48
CA ALA A 374 -32.90 -8.16 -12.98
C ALA A 374 -32.15 -7.44 -11.86
N PHE A 375 -31.60 -8.20 -10.91
CA PHE A 375 -30.80 -7.65 -9.81
C PHE A 375 -29.56 -6.91 -10.33
N ASN A 376 -28.82 -7.53 -11.27
CA ASN A 376 -27.64 -6.89 -11.87
C ASN A 376 -28.01 -5.65 -12.69
N ALA A 377 -29.14 -5.67 -13.42
CA ALA A 377 -29.61 -4.52 -14.18
C ALA A 377 -29.94 -3.33 -13.25
N GLN A 378 -30.60 -3.59 -12.12
CA GLN A 378 -30.86 -2.59 -11.10
C GLN A 378 -29.57 -1.96 -10.58
N LEU A 379 -28.55 -2.77 -10.22
CA LEU A 379 -27.28 -2.24 -9.71
C LEU A 379 -26.48 -1.44 -10.75
N ILE A 380 -26.62 -1.77 -12.04
CA ILE A 380 -26.07 -0.93 -13.12
C ILE A 380 -26.78 0.41 -13.15
N GLU A 381 -28.11 0.40 -13.08
CA GLU A 381 -28.93 1.61 -13.16
C GLU A 381 -28.74 2.54 -11.94
N THR A 382 -28.70 1.98 -10.73
CA THR A 382 -28.64 2.78 -9.49
C THR A 382 -27.24 3.17 -9.08
N HIS A 383 -26.23 2.33 -9.32
CA HIS A 383 -24.87 2.53 -8.78
C HIS A 383 -23.76 2.51 -9.83
N ASP A 384 -24.09 2.40 -11.12
CA ASP A 384 -23.09 2.22 -12.18
C ASP A 384 -22.15 1.02 -11.92
N GLN A 385 -22.68 -0.06 -11.30
CA GLN A 385 -21.87 -1.22 -10.93
C GLN A 385 -21.17 -1.81 -12.16
N ALA A 386 -19.84 -1.80 -12.14
CA ALA A 386 -19.04 -2.29 -13.26
C ALA A 386 -18.58 -3.74 -13.07
N LEU A 387 -18.39 -4.18 -11.82
CA LEU A 387 -17.82 -5.49 -11.52
C LEU A 387 -18.90 -6.53 -11.20
N PHE A 388 -18.84 -7.68 -11.87
CA PHE A 388 -19.76 -8.81 -11.67
C PHE A 388 -19.01 -10.13 -11.56
N PHE A 389 -19.51 -11.03 -10.71
CA PHE A 389 -18.91 -12.33 -10.43
C PHE A 389 -19.69 -13.48 -11.07
N THR A 390 -18.97 -14.45 -11.63
CA THR A 390 -19.49 -15.62 -12.36
C THR A 390 -18.74 -16.88 -11.94
N GLU A 391 -19.17 -18.04 -12.42
CA GLU A 391 -18.47 -19.32 -12.22
C GLU A 391 -17.04 -19.30 -12.80
N ASP A 392 -16.81 -18.50 -13.83
CA ASP A 392 -15.48 -18.31 -14.46
C ASP A 392 -14.62 -17.21 -13.80
N GLY A 393 -15.09 -16.59 -12.71
CA GLY A 393 -14.36 -15.54 -12.00
C GLY A 393 -15.12 -14.20 -11.96
N TRP A 394 -14.58 -13.16 -12.59
CA TRP A 394 -15.23 -11.84 -12.64
C TRP A 394 -15.15 -11.19 -14.02
N SER A 395 -16.08 -10.28 -14.26
CA SER A 395 -16.19 -9.52 -15.51
C SER A 395 -16.44 -8.04 -15.23
N VAL A 396 -16.03 -7.20 -16.19
CA VAL A 396 -16.26 -5.76 -16.15
C VAL A 396 -17.29 -5.39 -17.21
N ALA A 397 -18.45 -4.90 -16.77
CA ALA A 397 -19.56 -4.49 -17.62
C ALA A 397 -19.21 -3.28 -18.51
N ASN A 398 -20.09 -2.96 -19.46
CA ASN A 398 -19.94 -1.83 -20.37
C ASN A 398 -20.62 -0.56 -19.85
N THR A 399 -20.42 -0.26 -18.57
CA THR A 399 -20.87 0.97 -17.93
C THR A 399 -19.85 2.11 -18.13
N PRO A 400 -20.21 3.39 -17.94
CA PRO A 400 -19.24 4.48 -17.82
C PRO A 400 -18.00 4.11 -16.99
N THR A 401 -18.19 3.60 -15.77
CA THR A 401 -17.03 3.20 -14.95
C THR A 401 -16.31 1.98 -15.52
N GLY A 402 -17.03 1.00 -16.04
CA GLY A 402 -16.42 -0.18 -16.68
C GLY A 402 -15.57 0.15 -17.90
N LYS A 403 -15.96 1.16 -18.69
CA LYS A 403 -15.15 1.70 -19.79
C LYS A 403 -13.89 2.38 -19.26
N HIS A 404 -14.02 3.21 -18.21
CA HIS A 404 -12.89 3.87 -17.58
C HIS A 404 -11.83 2.88 -17.08
N ILE A 405 -12.24 1.81 -16.40
CA ILE A 405 -11.33 0.74 -15.94
C ILE A 405 -10.57 0.12 -17.12
N LYS A 406 -11.27 -0.22 -18.20
CA LYS A 406 -10.67 -0.83 -19.41
C LYS A 406 -9.71 0.12 -20.10
N GLU A 407 -10.04 1.40 -20.19
CA GLU A 407 -9.18 2.44 -20.77
C GLU A 407 -7.90 2.64 -19.96
N GLN A 408 -7.99 2.71 -18.62
CA GLN A 408 -6.83 2.83 -17.75
C GLN A 408 -5.89 1.63 -17.90
N GLN A 409 -6.42 0.41 -17.95
CA GLN A 409 -5.64 -0.82 -18.19
C GLN A 409 -4.96 -0.82 -19.57
N SER A 410 -5.68 -0.43 -20.61
CA SER A 410 -5.14 -0.33 -21.98
C SER A 410 -4.01 0.71 -22.08
N ARG A 411 -4.20 1.88 -21.46
CA ARG A 411 -3.20 2.95 -21.41
C ARG A 411 -1.96 2.51 -20.64
N ALA A 412 -2.12 1.87 -19.48
CA ALA A 412 -1.00 1.32 -18.70
C ALA A 412 -0.20 0.29 -19.51
N LYS A 413 -0.87 -0.60 -20.25
CA LYS A 413 -0.20 -1.58 -21.13
C LYS A 413 0.62 -0.89 -22.23
N THR A 414 0.07 0.15 -22.85
CA THR A 414 0.74 0.93 -23.90
C THR A 414 1.98 1.64 -23.34
N LEU A 415 1.86 2.30 -22.20
CA LEU A 415 2.97 3.00 -21.54
C LEU A 415 4.10 2.05 -21.14
N ARG A 416 3.77 0.86 -20.62
CA ARG A 416 4.75 -0.17 -20.28
C ARG A 416 5.49 -0.71 -21.50
N ALA A 417 4.92 -0.64 -22.70
CA ALA A 417 5.58 -1.08 -23.93
C ALA A 417 6.57 -0.05 -24.51
N MET A 418 6.62 1.19 -23.98
CA MET A 418 7.49 2.23 -24.50
C MET A 418 8.99 1.89 -24.27
N PRO A 419 9.87 2.04 -25.28
CA PRO A 419 11.27 1.61 -25.16
C PRO A 419 12.09 2.29 -24.04
N LEU A 420 11.92 3.60 -23.85
CA LEU A 420 12.76 4.40 -22.94
C LEU A 420 12.27 4.38 -21.48
N ILE A 421 10.95 4.32 -21.27
CA ILE A 421 10.33 4.47 -19.95
C ILE A 421 9.73 3.13 -19.48
N GLY A 422 9.34 2.25 -20.40
CA GLY A 422 8.73 0.96 -20.12
C GLY A 422 9.56 0.04 -19.21
N PRO A 423 10.88 -0.09 -19.37
CA PRO A 423 11.71 -0.87 -18.44
C PRO A 423 11.60 -0.39 -16.99
N SER A 424 11.66 0.94 -16.77
CA SER A 424 11.47 1.55 -15.44
C SER A 424 10.06 1.31 -14.90
N LEU A 425 9.02 1.53 -15.71
CA LEU A 425 7.63 1.31 -15.29
C LEU A 425 7.34 -0.14 -14.89
N ARG A 426 7.97 -1.11 -15.55
CA ARG A 426 7.85 -2.53 -15.19
C ARG A 426 8.61 -2.90 -13.93
N ARG A 427 9.73 -2.23 -13.64
CA ARG A 427 10.58 -2.49 -12.48
C ARG A 427 10.03 -1.84 -11.21
N THR A 428 9.68 -0.56 -11.31
CA THR A 428 9.25 0.27 -10.18
C THR A 428 7.88 -0.15 -9.68
N GLY A 429 6.95 -0.53 -10.58
CA GLY A 429 5.55 -0.79 -10.22
C GLY A 429 4.73 0.50 -10.22
N GLY A 430 3.68 0.53 -9.38
CA GLY A 430 2.78 1.65 -9.20
C GLY A 430 1.70 1.80 -10.28
N ASP A 431 0.87 2.83 -10.13
CA ASP A 431 -0.01 3.29 -11.20
C ASP A 431 0.86 3.91 -12.31
N THR A 432 1.02 3.14 -13.38
CA THR A 432 1.80 3.51 -14.56
C THR A 432 1.35 4.82 -15.20
N VAL A 433 0.04 5.12 -15.16
CA VAL A 433 -0.49 6.38 -15.69
C VAL A 433 -0.07 7.53 -14.80
N ALA A 434 -0.18 7.40 -13.47
CA ALA A 434 0.25 8.42 -12.52
C ALA A 434 1.76 8.68 -12.57
N VAL A 435 2.57 7.62 -12.68
CA VAL A 435 4.03 7.74 -12.86
C VAL A 435 4.36 8.47 -14.16
N PHE A 436 3.68 8.15 -15.26
CA PHE A 436 3.92 8.82 -16.54
C PHE A 436 3.56 10.32 -16.51
N LYS A 437 2.54 10.72 -15.75
CA LYS A 437 2.21 12.15 -15.57
C LYS A 437 3.36 12.91 -14.89
N HIS A 438 4.00 12.33 -13.88
CA HIS A 438 5.21 12.91 -13.26
C HIS A 438 6.35 13.06 -14.26
N VAL A 439 6.61 12.03 -15.08
CA VAL A 439 7.64 12.09 -16.13
C VAL A 439 7.34 13.18 -17.16
N LYS A 440 6.07 13.35 -17.54
CA LYS A 440 5.64 14.41 -18.48
C LYS A 440 5.87 15.80 -17.89
N LEU A 441 5.54 16.01 -16.61
CA LEU A 441 5.78 17.27 -15.91
C LEU A 441 7.29 17.56 -15.79
N ALA A 442 8.08 16.57 -15.38
CA ALA A 442 9.54 16.69 -15.33
C ALA A 442 10.13 17.09 -16.70
N PHE A 443 9.67 16.48 -17.79
CA PHE A 443 10.12 16.85 -19.13
C PHE A 443 9.74 18.30 -19.51
N ARG A 444 8.58 18.79 -19.06
CA ARG A 444 8.19 20.19 -19.24
C ARG A 444 9.05 21.13 -18.42
N LEU A 445 9.37 20.78 -17.18
CA LEU A 445 10.31 21.53 -16.35
C LEU A 445 11.68 21.63 -17.04
N LEU A 446 12.24 20.52 -17.54
CA LEU A 446 13.45 20.54 -18.38
C LEU A 446 13.27 21.41 -19.63
N ARG A 447 12.14 21.30 -20.32
CA ARG A 447 11.90 22.07 -21.55
C ARG A 447 11.80 23.57 -21.28
N HIS A 448 11.26 24.02 -20.16
CA HIS A 448 10.99 25.44 -19.97
C HIS A 448 12.04 26.14 -19.09
N LEU A 449 12.72 25.43 -18.20
CA LEU A 449 13.70 26.00 -17.27
C LEU A 449 15.13 25.57 -17.66
N PRO A 450 15.95 26.47 -18.25
CA PRO A 450 17.29 26.15 -18.72
C PRO A 450 18.21 25.53 -17.67
N GLU A 451 18.10 25.95 -16.42
CA GLU A 451 18.93 25.51 -15.30
C GLU A 451 18.65 24.05 -14.95
N TYR A 452 17.39 23.64 -15.04
CA TYR A 452 17.00 22.25 -14.88
C TYR A 452 17.46 21.37 -16.05
N ARG A 453 17.65 21.93 -17.26
CA ARG A 453 18.26 21.18 -18.38
C ARG A 453 19.67 20.73 -18.05
N SER A 454 20.45 21.54 -17.34
CA SER A 454 21.80 21.17 -16.92
C SER A 454 21.77 19.94 -16.02
N LEU A 455 20.86 19.88 -15.05
CA LEU A 455 20.61 18.66 -14.26
C LEU A 455 20.20 17.46 -15.13
N GLY A 456 19.29 17.69 -16.08
CA GLY A 456 18.83 16.64 -17.00
C GLY A 456 19.96 16.08 -17.85
N LEU A 457 20.87 16.92 -18.33
CA LEU A 457 22.07 16.50 -19.06
C LEU A 457 23.03 15.75 -18.14
N LEU A 458 23.30 16.26 -16.94
CA LEU A 458 24.16 15.61 -15.95
C LEU A 458 23.66 14.20 -15.63
N TRP A 459 22.36 14.04 -15.35
CA TRP A 459 21.74 12.73 -15.18
C TRP A 459 21.86 11.86 -16.45
N PHE A 460 21.54 12.42 -17.63
CA PHE A 460 21.54 11.70 -18.89
C PHE A 460 22.92 11.08 -19.20
N TRP A 461 23.99 11.83 -18.99
CA TRP A 461 25.36 11.39 -19.26
C TRP A 461 25.91 10.43 -18.21
N ASN A 462 25.35 10.45 -17.00
CA ASN A 462 25.78 9.63 -15.86
C ASN A 462 24.82 8.48 -15.49
N ARG A 463 23.89 8.09 -16.36
CA ARG A 463 22.90 7.03 -16.01
C ARG A 463 23.49 5.70 -15.57
N LYS A 464 24.66 5.32 -16.10
CA LYS A 464 25.33 4.06 -15.75
C LYS A 464 25.86 4.08 -14.29
N PRO A 465 26.69 5.05 -13.87
CA PRO A 465 27.17 5.11 -12.49
C PRO A 465 26.06 5.40 -11.47
N LEU A 466 24.94 6.00 -11.88
CA LEU A 466 23.80 6.29 -11.00
C LEU A 466 22.96 5.06 -10.60
N GLY A 467 23.32 3.86 -11.09
CA GLY A 467 22.75 2.59 -10.66
C GLY A 467 21.22 2.54 -10.80
N ASN A 468 20.52 2.49 -9.66
CA ASN A 468 19.07 2.35 -9.63
C ASN A 468 18.28 3.65 -9.88
N GLN A 469 18.94 4.82 -9.98
CA GLN A 469 18.31 6.12 -10.19
C GLN A 469 17.90 6.34 -11.65
N ASP A 470 16.81 5.68 -12.04
CA ASP A 470 16.28 5.75 -13.40
C ASP A 470 15.49 7.05 -13.69
N ILE A 471 14.89 7.12 -14.89
CA ILE A 471 14.14 8.30 -15.33
C ILE A 471 12.95 8.61 -14.42
N VAL A 472 12.35 7.59 -13.79
CA VAL A 472 11.21 7.78 -12.88
C VAL A 472 11.70 8.42 -11.59
N ALA A 473 12.79 7.91 -11.01
CA ALA A 473 13.40 8.50 -9.81
C ALA A 473 13.82 9.97 -10.06
N PHE A 474 14.55 10.23 -11.14
CA PHE A 474 14.97 11.58 -11.51
C PHE A 474 13.77 12.52 -11.76
N SER A 475 12.73 12.04 -12.45
CA SER A 475 11.53 12.85 -12.69
C SER A 475 10.82 13.24 -11.40
N ARG A 476 10.73 12.35 -10.42
CA ARG A 476 10.12 12.64 -9.11
C ARG A 476 10.89 13.74 -8.37
N ASP A 477 12.22 13.69 -8.40
CA ASP A 477 13.06 14.69 -7.74
C ASP A 477 12.97 16.06 -8.43
N LEU A 478 12.93 16.07 -9.77
CA LEU A 478 12.75 17.31 -10.52
C LEU A 478 11.38 17.94 -10.28
N VAL A 479 10.32 17.13 -10.17
CA VAL A 479 8.97 17.61 -9.85
C VAL A 479 8.94 18.26 -8.46
N LYS A 480 9.63 17.70 -7.46
CA LYS A 480 9.76 18.32 -6.13
C LYS A 480 10.41 19.70 -6.22
N LEU A 481 11.53 19.83 -6.95
CA LEU A 481 12.18 21.13 -7.17
C LEU A 481 11.24 22.13 -7.84
N GLY A 482 10.51 21.71 -8.88
CA GLY A 482 9.53 22.57 -9.54
C GLY A 482 8.38 23.01 -8.62
N ILE A 483 7.91 22.14 -7.72
CA ILE A 483 6.89 22.48 -6.72
C ILE A 483 7.45 23.49 -5.71
N ILE A 484 8.66 23.26 -5.19
CA ILE A 484 9.34 24.21 -4.30
C ILE A 484 9.45 25.59 -4.98
N GLN A 485 9.95 25.64 -6.22
CA GLN A 485 10.08 26.88 -6.99
C GLN A 485 8.73 27.57 -7.21
N SER A 486 7.67 26.79 -7.45
CA SER A 486 6.32 27.34 -7.61
C SER A 486 5.79 28.00 -6.35
N GLY A 487 6.04 27.40 -5.18
CA GLY A 487 5.71 27.99 -3.88
C GLY A 487 6.45 29.30 -3.65
N GLN A 488 7.76 29.35 -3.94
CA GLN A 488 8.54 30.59 -3.82
C GLN A 488 8.03 31.71 -4.73
N ALA A 489 7.53 31.36 -5.92
CA ALA A 489 6.96 32.29 -6.89
C ALA A 489 5.51 32.71 -6.58
N GLY A 490 4.94 32.26 -5.45
CA GLY A 490 3.57 32.59 -5.03
C GLY A 490 2.47 31.77 -5.72
N PHE A 491 2.83 30.73 -6.49
CA PHE A 491 1.84 29.85 -7.11
C PHE A 491 1.35 28.79 -6.12
N THR A 492 0.05 28.49 -6.18
CA THR A 492 -0.61 27.58 -5.22
C THR A 492 -1.10 26.30 -5.91
N TYR A 493 -0.21 25.56 -6.55
CA TYR A 493 -0.57 24.30 -7.22
C TYR A 493 -0.93 23.17 -6.26
N THR A 494 -0.45 23.25 -5.01
CA THR A 494 -0.72 22.29 -3.92
C THR A 494 -2.01 22.59 -3.16
N GLY A 495 -2.72 23.68 -3.50
CA GLY A 495 -3.89 24.16 -2.75
C GLY A 495 -3.57 24.91 -1.45
N LYS A 496 -2.32 24.84 -0.96
CA LYS A 496 -1.85 25.61 0.20
C LYS A 496 -0.61 26.44 -0.18
N PRO A 497 -0.62 27.77 -0.04
CA PRO A 497 0.56 28.60 -0.27
C PRO A 497 1.66 28.28 0.75
N PHE A 498 2.92 28.20 0.29
CA PHE A 498 4.06 27.95 1.16
C PHE A 498 5.36 28.53 0.60
N HIS A 499 6.30 28.82 1.48
CA HIS A 499 7.70 29.10 1.17
C HIS A 499 8.59 28.02 1.76
N THR A 500 9.77 27.80 1.18
CA THR A 500 10.71 26.77 1.63
C THR A 500 12.02 27.42 2.04
N ARG A 501 12.69 26.95 3.09
CA ARG A 501 13.98 27.48 3.55
C ARG A 501 14.96 26.34 3.74
N ALA A 502 16.26 26.63 3.65
CA ALA A 502 17.28 25.61 3.85
C ALA A 502 17.81 25.66 5.29
N LYS A 503 18.15 24.50 5.86
CA LYS A 503 18.85 24.36 7.12
C LYS A 503 19.78 23.16 7.05
N VAL A 504 20.96 23.27 7.67
CA VAL A 504 21.88 22.15 7.80
C VAL A 504 21.65 21.47 9.15
N ASP A 505 21.60 20.14 9.13
CA ASP A 505 21.66 19.26 10.29
C ASP A 505 22.89 18.36 10.15
N PRO A 506 24.09 18.83 10.59
CA PRO A 506 25.33 18.10 10.42
C PRO A 506 25.38 16.80 11.23
N GLU A 507 24.68 16.73 12.36
CA GLU A 507 24.69 15.54 13.23
C GLU A 507 24.07 14.34 12.52
N ASN A 508 23.06 14.58 11.69
CA ASN A 508 22.39 13.57 10.87
C ASN A 508 22.80 13.61 9.40
N GLY A 509 23.77 14.46 9.02
CA GLY A 509 24.27 14.58 7.65
C GLY A 509 23.28 15.17 6.64
N LYS A 510 22.29 15.95 7.06
CA LYS A 510 21.16 16.38 6.20
C LYS A 510 21.23 17.86 5.81
N LEU A 511 20.99 18.15 4.52
CA LEU A 511 20.48 19.46 4.10
C LEU A 511 18.95 19.39 4.06
N ILE A 512 18.28 20.06 4.99
CA ILE A 512 16.84 20.06 5.12
C ILE A 512 16.26 21.31 4.45
N LEU A 513 15.35 21.10 3.52
CA LEU A 513 14.49 22.11 2.93
C LEU A 513 13.17 22.10 3.71
N SER A 514 12.92 23.07 4.58
CA SER A 514 11.73 23.11 5.43
C SER A 514 10.71 24.09 4.86
N SER A 515 9.49 23.64 4.64
CA SER A 515 8.42 24.51 4.14
C SER A 515 7.53 25.03 5.26
N PHE A 516 7.05 26.25 5.08
CA PHE A 516 6.17 26.97 6.01
C PHE A 516 5.02 27.59 5.23
N GLU A 517 3.85 27.66 5.86
CA GLU A 517 2.68 28.31 5.27
C GLU A 517 2.99 29.79 4.97
N ALA A 518 2.52 30.26 3.82
CA ALA A 518 2.73 31.62 3.33
C ALA A 518 1.40 32.29 3.00
N GLU A 519 1.39 33.62 2.88
CA GLU A 519 0.19 34.30 2.37
C GLU A 519 -0.05 33.97 0.89
N PRO A 520 -1.32 33.85 0.45
CA PRO A 520 -1.64 33.60 -0.96
C PRO A 520 -0.98 34.62 -1.89
N SER A 521 -0.35 34.14 -2.97
CA SER A 521 0.37 34.97 -3.95
C SER A 521 1.61 35.71 -3.41
N ALA A 522 2.04 35.44 -2.17
CA ALA A 522 3.26 36.02 -1.64
C ALA A 522 4.50 35.43 -2.36
N ILE A 523 5.39 36.32 -2.82
CA ILE A 523 6.63 35.95 -3.49
C ILE A 523 7.77 35.97 -2.48
N CYS A 524 8.55 34.89 -2.40
CA CYS A 524 9.75 34.82 -1.58
C CYS A 524 10.96 35.32 -2.37
N VAL A 525 11.31 36.60 -2.20
CA VAL A 525 12.31 37.29 -3.06
C VAL A 525 13.69 36.62 -3.02
N MET A 526 14.13 36.08 -1.87
CA MET A 526 15.20 35.07 -1.75
C MET A 526 15.12 34.37 -0.38
N THR A 527 15.47 33.09 -0.36
CA THR A 527 15.71 32.32 0.87
C THR A 527 17.11 32.62 1.40
N GLU A 528 17.31 33.86 1.83
CA GLU A 528 18.47 34.21 2.65
C GLU A 528 18.21 33.90 4.12
N SER A 529 17.18 33.09 4.46
CA SER A 529 16.80 32.81 5.83
C SER A 529 16.66 31.33 6.14
N ILE A 530 17.11 30.96 7.35
CA ILE A 530 16.99 29.67 8.02
C ILE A 530 15.59 29.52 8.64
N GLY A 531 15.00 30.64 9.07
CA GLY A 531 13.67 30.74 9.70
C GLY A 531 12.99 32.07 9.41
N ASP A 532 11.99 32.45 10.20
CA ASP A 532 11.25 33.71 10.00
C ASP A 532 12.07 34.96 10.32
N SER A 533 13.02 34.83 11.25
CA SER A 533 13.91 35.91 11.69
C SER A 533 15.38 35.67 11.38
N ASP A 534 15.77 34.43 11.12
CA ASP A 534 17.18 34.01 11.14
C ASP A 534 17.73 33.98 9.72
N MET A 535 18.72 34.83 9.44
CA MET A 535 19.36 34.89 8.13
C MET A 535 20.49 33.87 8.01
N HIS A 536 20.68 33.33 6.81
CA HIS A 536 21.85 32.54 6.46
C HIS A 536 23.13 33.38 6.63
N PRO A 537 24.22 32.79 7.14
CA PRO A 537 25.52 33.43 7.06
C PRO A 537 25.90 33.66 5.58
N PRO A 538 26.69 34.70 5.25
CA PRO A 538 27.05 35.01 3.86
C PRO A 538 27.66 33.84 3.07
N ASP A 539 28.41 32.97 3.75
CA ASP A 539 29.08 31.82 3.16
C ASP A 539 28.30 30.50 3.26
N PHE A 540 27.02 30.54 3.68
CA PHE A 540 26.20 29.35 3.93
C PHE A 540 26.27 28.31 2.81
N TRP A 541 26.05 28.72 1.56
CA TRP A 541 26.05 27.80 0.42
C TRP A 541 27.45 27.30 0.05
N LEU A 542 28.49 28.07 0.36
CA LEU A 542 29.88 27.64 0.20
C LEU A 542 30.21 26.57 1.24
N ASP A 543 29.77 26.74 2.48
CA ASP A 543 29.93 25.76 3.56
C ASP A 543 29.17 24.46 3.25
N VAL A 544 27.92 24.56 2.78
CA VAL A 544 27.13 23.40 2.33
C VAL A 544 27.88 22.63 1.23
N LEU A 545 28.42 23.33 0.23
CA LEU A 545 29.22 22.71 -0.84
C LEU A 545 30.46 21.98 -0.28
N GLN A 546 31.18 22.58 0.67
CA GLN A 546 32.33 21.95 1.31
C GLN A 546 31.92 20.73 2.14
N GLN A 547 30.77 20.77 2.81
CA GLN A 547 30.27 19.66 3.60
C GLN A 547 29.85 18.47 2.72
N PHE A 548 29.24 18.69 1.55
CA PHE A 548 29.02 17.61 0.58
C PHE A 548 30.32 17.05 0.02
N ARG A 549 31.32 17.90 -0.28
CA ARG A 549 32.64 17.46 -0.75
C ARG A 549 33.40 16.63 0.28
N SER A 550 33.28 16.96 1.55
CA SER A 550 33.90 16.21 2.65
C SER A 550 33.11 14.96 3.06
N GLY A 551 31.88 14.80 2.56
CA GLY A 551 30.96 13.72 2.96
C GLY A 551 30.31 13.95 4.33
N THR A 552 30.41 15.15 4.89
CA THR A 552 29.69 15.53 6.12
C THR A 552 28.18 15.56 5.90
N LEU A 553 27.74 16.01 4.72
CA LEU A 553 26.34 15.88 4.29
C LEU A 553 26.19 14.72 3.31
N ASP A 554 25.16 13.92 3.51
CA ASP A 554 24.88 12.69 2.76
C ASP A 554 23.75 12.83 1.72
N GLY A 555 22.89 13.85 1.89
CA GLY A 555 21.76 14.06 1.01
C GLY A 555 20.92 15.30 1.33
N VAL A 556 19.89 15.47 0.51
CA VAL A 556 18.92 16.56 0.60
C VAL A 556 17.55 16.00 0.94
N TYR A 557 16.84 16.67 1.83
CA TYR A 557 15.58 16.23 2.40
C TYR A 557 14.60 17.39 2.39
N TRP A 558 13.37 17.18 1.93
CA TRP A 558 12.33 18.22 1.96
C TRP A 558 11.26 17.87 2.99
N ASP A 559 10.96 18.82 3.87
CA ASP A 559 10.00 18.69 4.96
C ASP A 559 8.77 19.57 4.68
N MET A 560 7.61 18.91 4.64
CA MET A 560 6.30 19.50 4.42
C MET A 560 5.33 19.19 5.57
N SER A 561 5.82 18.59 6.66
CA SER A 561 4.99 18.08 7.75
C SER A 561 4.18 19.16 8.46
N SER A 562 4.71 20.38 8.54
CA SER A 562 4.02 21.56 9.10
C SER A 562 2.81 22.03 8.29
N ILE A 563 2.81 21.79 6.97
CA ILE A 563 1.74 22.23 6.05
C ILE A 563 0.76 21.09 5.79
N PHE A 564 1.28 19.87 5.67
CA PHE A 564 0.53 18.65 5.40
C PHE A 564 0.83 17.63 6.50
N PRO A 565 0.12 17.73 7.65
CA PRO A 565 0.30 16.78 8.74
C PRO A 565 -0.14 15.38 8.32
N LEU A 566 0.44 14.38 8.98
CA LEU A 566 0.04 12.99 8.80
C LEU A 566 -1.43 12.81 9.21
N LEU A 567 -2.22 12.17 8.35
CA LEU A 567 -3.60 11.84 8.66
C LEU A 567 -3.69 10.57 9.50
N GLN A 568 -4.81 10.37 10.19
CA GLN A 568 -5.09 9.12 10.92
C GLN A 568 -4.91 7.90 9.99
N PHE A 569 -4.26 6.85 10.48
CA PHE A 569 -3.83 5.66 9.72
C PHE A 569 -2.84 5.94 8.56
N GLY A 570 -2.41 7.19 8.38
CA GLY A 570 -1.41 7.58 7.41
C GLY A 570 -0.02 7.09 7.83
N VAL A 571 0.79 6.71 6.85
CA VAL A 571 2.19 6.29 7.04
C VAL A 571 3.20 7.20 6.34
N ALA A 572 2.70 8.19 5.60
CA ALA A 572 3.48 9.19 4.88
C ALA A 572 2.67 10.49 4.74
N THR A 573 3.36 11.62 4.80
CA THR A 573 2.81 12.91 4.37
C THR A 573 2.51 12.85 2.88
N ILE A 574 1.29 13.26 2.51
CA ILE A 574 0.82 13.32 1.12
C ILE A 574 0.65 14.78 0.72
N VAL A 575 1.36 15.20 -0.33
CA VAL A 575 1.21 16.54 -0.93
C VAL A 575 0.45 16.40 -2.24
N PRO A 576 -0.87 16.68 -2.28
CA PRO A 576 -1.61 16.75 -3.52
C PRO A 576 -1.21 18.01 -4.29
N PHE A 577 -1.18 17.94 -5.63
CA PHE A 577 -0.98 19.11 -6.47
C PHE A 577 -1.61 18.93 -7.86
N THR A 578 -1.85 20.04 -8.54
CA THR A 578 -2.41 20.03 -9.91
C THR A 578 -1.37 20.47 -10.93
N ALA A 579 -1.26 19.72 -12.01
CA ALA A 579 -0.52 20.14 -13.20
C ALA A 579 -1.31 19.81 -14.46
N HIS A 580 -1.50 20.79 -15.34
CA HIS A 580 -2.24 20.70 -16.60
C HIS A 580 -3.66 20.17 -16.46
N GLY A 581 -4.35 20.55 -15.37
CA GLY A 581 -5.69 20.06 -15.06
C GLY A 581 -5.74 18.60 -14.61
N GLU A 582 -4.58 17.96 -14.37
CA GLU A 582 -4.50 16.62 -13.81
C GLU A 582 -4.07 16.68 -12.33
N GLY A 583 -4.80 15.97 -11.47
CA GLY A 583 -4.40 15.76 -10.08
C GLY A 583 -3.23 14.77 -9.97
N LEU A 584 -2.26 15.13 -9.15
CA LEU A 584 -1.04 14.39 -8.83
C LEU A 584 -0.81 14.44 -7.31
N GLU A 585 0.07 13.56 -6.82
CA GLU A 585 0.45 13.52 -5.42
C GLU A 585 1.92 13.15 -5.27
N LEU A 586 2.57 13.70 -4.24
CA LEU A 586 3.85 13.24 -3.73
C LEU A 586 3.65 12.58 -2.37
N ARG A 587 4.49 11.58 -2.06
CA ARG A 587 4.51 10.88 -0.77
C ARG A 587 5.89 10.98 -0.14
N SER A 588 5.94 11.23 1.16
CA SER A 588 7.19 11.21 1.92
C SER A 588 7.72 9.79 2.13
N SER A 589 8.97 9.68 2.54
CA SER A 589 9.56 8.47 3.14
C SER A 589 8.97 8.21 4.55
N PRO A 590 9.25 7.05 5.18
CA PRO A 590 8.72 6.71 6.51
C PRO A 590 9.11 7.72 7.61
N ASP A 591 10.28 8.34 7.49
CA ASP A 591 10.79 9.43 8.34
C ASP A 591 10.13 10.79 8.08
N GLN A 592 9.08 10.83 7.26
CA GLN A 592 8.30 12.00 6.86
C GLN A 592 9.05 13.04 6.01
N TYR A 593 10.29 12.76 5.60
CA TYR A 593 10.99 13.57 4.62
C TYR A 593 10.69 13.13 3.19
N PHE A 594 10.60 14.08 2.27
CA PHE A 594 10.68 13.83 0.84
C PHE A 594 12.15 13.76 0.44
N HIS A 595 12.68 12.55 0.26
CA HIS A 595 14.08 12.31 -0.11
C HIS A 595 14.33 12.65 -1.58
N PHE A 596 15.58 12.97 -1.98
CA PHE A 596 15.95 13.23 -3.38
C PHE A 596 17.00 12.22 -3.90
N PRO A 597 16.67 10.91 -3.97
CA PRO A 597 17.67 9.87 -4.21
C PRO A 597 18.42 10.00 -5.53
N ALA A 598 17.83 10.59 -6.57
CA ALA A 598 18.53 10.85 -7.83
C ALA A 598 19.46 12.07 -7.70
N LEU A 599 19.06 13.12 -6.97
CA LEU A 599 19.94 14.27 -6.70
C LEU A 599 21.07 13.90 -5.73
N ASP A 600 20.82 13.09 -4.71
CA ASP A 600 21.83 12.60 -3.77
C ASP A 600 22.93 11.82 -4.50
N ALA A 601 22.54 11.01 -5.49
CA ALA A 601 23.49 10.31 -6.34
C ALA A 601 24.27 11.27 -7.28
N LEU A 602 23.63 12.35 -7.74
CA LEU A 602 24.29 13.39 -8.55
C LEU A 602 25.21 14.29 -7.72
N LEU A 603 24.90 14.57 -6.45
CA LEU A 603 25.72 15.35 -5.52
C LEU A 603 27.11 14.72 -5.34
N LYS A 604 27.19 13.38 -5.39
CA LYS A 604 28.46 12.64 -5.34
C LYS A 604 29.32 12.81 -6.60
N LEU A 605 28.72 13.23 -7.72
CA LEU A 605 29.40 13.41 -9.00
C LEU A 605 29.75 14.88 -9.25
N ASP A 606 28.78 15.77 -9.06
CA ASP A 606 28.91 17.20 -9.31
C ASP A 606 28.01 17.99 -8.32
N PRO A 607 28.53 18.28 -7.12
CA PRO A 607 27.74 18.96 -6.10
C PRO A 607 27.44 20.42 -6.46
N GLU A 608 28.26 21.07 -7.30
CA GLU A 608 28.04 22.47 -7.69
C GLU A 608 26.78 22.60 -8.54
N SER A 609 26.63 21.77 -9.58
CA SER A 609 25.46 21.78 -10.45
C SER A 609 24.17 21.46 -9.70
N VAL A 610 24.21 20.52 -8.75
CA VAL A 610 23.03 20.15 -7.96
C VAL A 610 22.65 21.24 -6.97
N LEU A 611 23.61 21.80 -6.23
CA LEU A 611 23.34 22.90 -5.31
C LEU A 611 22.87 24.17 -6.03
N TYR A 612 23.38 24.44 -7.23
CA TYR A 612 22.87 25.55 -8.05
C TYR A 612 21.38 25.39 -8.36
N ALA A 613 20.95 24.19 -8.76
CA ALA A 613 19.54 23.92 -9.06
C ALA A 613 18.64 23.96 -7.81
N ILE A 614 19.14 23.50 -6.65
CA ILE A 614 18.43 23.62 -5.37
C ILE A 614 18.27 25.09 -5.00
N ARG A 615 19.34 25.88 -5.09
CA ARG A 615 19.30 27.33 -4.82
C ARG A 615 18.31 28.03 -5.73
N LEU A 616 18.27 27.67 -7.01
CA LEU A 616 17.28 28.21 -7.95
C LEU A 616 15.85 27.86 -7.53
N ALA A 617 15.61 26.60 -7.14
CA ALA A 617 14.29 26.20 -6.65
C ALA A 617 13.88 26.98 -5.38
N LEU A 618 14.85 27.37 -4.56
CA LEU A 618 14.63 28.18 -3.35
C LEU A 618 14.58 29.69 -3.61
N SER A 619 14.71 30.14 -4.85
CA SER A 619 14.58 31.55 -5.23
C SER A 619 13.27 31.79 -5.96
N ALA A 620 12.64 32.96 -5.75
CA ALA A 620 11.52 33.36 -6.57
C ALA A 620 11.92 33.49 -8.04
N SER A 621 11.06 33.00 -8.93
CA SER A 621 11.14 33.24 -10.36
C SER A 621 10.50 34.58 -10.71
N PHE A 622 11.17 35.40 -11.52
CA PHE A 622 10.63 36.66 -12.03
C PHE A 622 10.63 36.69 -13.55
N GLY A 623 9.65 37.37 -14.14
CA GLY A 623 9.63 37.64 -15.59
C GLY A 623 9.64 36.37 -16.46
N PRO A 624 10.62 36.18 -17.36
CA PRO A 624 10.67 35.01 -18.24
C PRO A 624 10.66 33.66 -17.51
N ASP A 625 11.32 33.55 -16.36
CA ASP A 625 11.42 32.30 -15.60
C ASP A 625 10.10 31.97 -14.91
N GLN A 626 9.34 33.00 -14.52
CA GLN A 626 7.98 32.85 -14.00
C GLN A 626 7.03 32.33 -15.10
N ASN A 627 7.11 32.89 -16.31
CA ASN A 627 6.33 32.42 -17.47
C ASN A 627 6.72 30.99 -17.89
N ALA A 628 8.00 30.63 -17.76
CA ALA A 628 8.49 29.28 -18.01
C ALA A 628 7.91 28.29 -17.00
N LEU A 629 7.85 28.65 -15.71
CA LEU A 629 7.26 27.83 -14.67
C LEU A 629 5.75 27.64 -14.86
N ILE A 630 5.03 28.72 -15.18
CA ILE A 630 3.60 28.66 -15.58
C ILE A 630 3.43 27.72 -16.77
N SER A 631 4.23 27.86 -17.83
CA SER A 631 4.17 27.00 -19.01
C SER A 631 4.45 25.52 -18.70
N ALA A 632 5.23 25.26 -17.65
CA ALA A 632 5.55 23.91 -17.21
C ALA A 632 4.41 23.26 -16.42
N PHE A 633 3.59 24.02 -15.68
CA PHE A 633 2.51 23.51 -14.83
C PHE A 633 1.10 23.69 -15.44
N GLU A 634 0.88 24.68 -16.29
CA GLU A 634 -0.44 25.05 -16.81
C GLU A 634 -0.61 24.61 -18.27
N GLN A 635 -1.87 24.46 -18.71
CA GLN A 635 -2.12 24.21 -20.13
C GLN A 635 -1.82 25.50 -20.90
N GLY A 636 -0.77 25.46 -21.72
CA GLY A 636 -0.48 26.51 -22.69
C GLY A 636 -1.40 26.47 -23.90
#